data_AF-A0A9P9P9P6-F1
#
_entry.id   AF-A0A9P9P9P6-F1
#
_cell.length_a   1.000
_cell.length_b   1.000
_cell.length_c   1.000
_cell.angle_alpha   90.00
_cell.angle_beta   90.00
_cell.angle_gamma   90.00
#
_symmetry.space_group_name_H-M   'P 1'
#
loop_
_entity.id
_entity.type
_entity.pdbx_description
1 polymer ?
#
loop_
_entity_poly.entity_id
_entity_poly.type
_entity_poly.pdbx_seq_one_letter_code
_entity_poly.pdbx_strand_id
1 'polypeptide(L)'
;MWQRPKSYDDPFMTPPAPSPTTPPADRFRWTRSRRMSLFRFRHYKIIVALALIGVVGIIRRSPTTAYEMSKPSAPIEIYNTSTIPYAAFQPPESGPYREPDIRDTFQSYKFRNTCNVSSLDLHAPFSPLCQDPTSMLTAMSSGGRIGLDAPYMPRGCDMRWFTTEEICQILGRFDKMVLVGDSMLRHIIGSLNILVRKDLGYGAVTDWNFSLQERKECFCNEQFDVKACSVQGIYKTADVMVHDPESVACPNPINVIMEEIVKYPIPKDEIDRLQDDISRQSKKPIAIIFGHGLWSNLDLQSSINWLEGVLKGIRDILGKDWIGLFVTPNAAGKEKPDDWIITQGNKALMLYEEAMGVLAQERGIAHLGTWNMSIQSNKYDGVHLDMRGNLVKAMMVLNWLNLVGQE
;
A
#
# COMPACT_ATOMS: atom_id res chain seq x y z
N MET A 1 -12.07 -16.26 -29.74
CA MET A 1 -12.91 -15.19 -29.15
C MET A 1 -13.61 -15.81 -27.95
N TRP A 2 -12.91 -15.91 -26.82
CA TRP A 2 -13.39 -16.64 -25.65
C TRP A 2 -14.06 -15.66 -24.68
N GLN A 3 -15.36 -15.85 -24.48
CA GLN A 3 -16.17 -15.09 -23.53
C GLN A 3 -15.64 -15.33 -22.11
N ARG A 4 -15.40 -14.24 -21.38
CA ARG A 4 -15.08 -14.29 -19.95
C ARG A 4 -16.21 -15.02 -19.19
N PRO A 5 -15.91 -15.95 -18.27
CA PRO A 5 -16.92 -16.53 -17.41
C PRO A 5 -17.53 -15.42 -16.53
N LYS A 6 -18.84 -15.53 -16.27
CA LYS A 6 -19.55 -14.66 -15.33
C LYS A 6 -18.90 -14.77 -13.95
N SER A 7 -18.62 -13.60 -13.37
CA SER A 7 -18.23 -13.37 -11.98
C SER A 7 -19.00 -14.29 -11.05
N TYR A 8 -18.27 -15.14 -10.32
CA TYR A 8 -18.78 -15.83 -9.14
C TYR A 8 -18.80 -14.78 -8.01
N ASP A 9 -19.98 -14.47 -7.49
CA ASP A 9 -20.13 -13.55 -6.36
C ASP A 9 -19.36 -14.09 -5.15
N ASP A 10 -18.56 -13.22 -4.56
CA ASP A 10 -17.65 -13.55 -3.49
C ASP A 10 -18.26 -13.24 -2.12
N PRO A 11 -18.45 -14.22 -1.21
CA PRO A 11 -18.84 -13.93 0.16
C PRO A 11 -17.80 -13.10 0.93
N PHE A 12 -16.59 -12.92 0.40
CA PHE A 12 -15.48 -12.17 1.00
C PHE A 12 -15.23 -10.77 0.40
N MET A 13 -16.00 -10.33 -0.59
CA MET A 13 -15.93 -8.96 -1.16
C MET A 13 -17.30 -8.30 -1.29
N THR A 14 -18.37 -9.04 -0.97
CA THR A 14 -19.73 -8.50 -0.95
C THR A 14 -20.02 -8.00 0.46
N PRO A 15 -20.37 -6.71 0.66
CA PRO A 15 -20.87 -6.25 1.94
C PRO A 15 -22.05 -7.11 2.39
N PRO A 16 -22.23 -7.38 3.69
CA PRO A 16 -23.46 -7.99 4.16
C PRO A 16 -24.65 -7.15 3.67
N ALA A 17 -25.68 -7.83 3.17
CA ALA A 17 -26.92 -7.18 2.74
C ALA A 17 -27.42 -6.24 3.85
N PRO A 18 -27.88 -5.02 3.51
CA PRO A 18 -28.36 -4.08 4.51
C PRO A 18 -29.45 -4.72 5.36
N SER A 19 -29.29 -4.64 6.68
CA SER A 19 -30.28 -5.05 7.68
C SER A 19 -31.65 -4.42 7.34
N PRO A 20 -32.78 -5.11 7.58
CA PRO A 20 -34.09 -4.61 7.19
C PRO A 20 -34.40 -3.29 7.89
N THR A 21 -34.36 -2.21 7.12
CA THR A 21 -34.68 -0.85 7.55
C THR A 21 -36.16 -0.71 7.86
N THR A 22 -36.41 -0.11 9.03
CA THR A 22 -37.62 0.57 9.49
C THR A 22 -38.21 1.47 8.38
N PRO A 23 -39.55 1.63 8.28
CA PRO A 23 -40.21 2.12 7.08
C PRO A 23 -39.94 3.61 6.79
N PRO A 24 -40.03 4.04 5.53
CA PRO A 24 -39.61 5.38 5.13
C PRO A 24 -40.64 6.44 5.52
N ALA A 25 -40.15 7.52 6.11
CA ALA A 25 -40.90 8.77 6.26
C ALA A 25 -41.11 9.46 4.90
N ASP A 26 -42.20 10.19 4.83
CA ASP A 26 -42.90 10.62 3.63
C ASP A 26 -42.14 11.54 2.65
N ARG A 27 -42.31 11.19 1.37
CA ARG A 27 -42.61 12.03 0.19
C ARG A 27 -42.23 13.52 0.27
N PHE A 28 -41.15 13.89 -0.41
CA PHE A 28 -41.04 15.16 -1.11
C PHE A 28 -41.09 14.95 -2.64
N ARG A 29 -42.21 15.35 -3.24
CA ARG A 29 -42.47 15.35 -4.69
C ARG A 29 -41.79 16.59 -5.32
N TRP A 30 -40.75 16.38 -6.11
CA TRP A 30 -40.35 17.37 -7.12
C TRP A 30 -41.17 17.20 -8.39
N THR A 31 -41.72 18.31 -8.85
CA THR A 31 -42.62 18.45 -9.99
C THR A 31 -41.87 18.20 -11.31
N ARG A 32 -42.50 17.43 -12.21
CA ARG A 32 -42.07 17.21 -13.60
C ARG A 32 -42.02 18.54 -14.35
N SER A 33 -40.82 18.95 -14.77
CA SER A 33 -40.66 20.01 -15.78
C SER A 33 -40.88 19.44 -17.19
N ARG A 34 -41.58 20.24 -18.01
CA ARG A 34 -42.05 19.91 -19.36
C ARG A 34 -40.88 19.76 -20.33
N ARG A 35 -40.95 18.71 -21.16
CA ARG A 35 -40.21 18.55 -22.41
C ARG A 35 -40.43 19.78 -23.31
N MET A 36 -39.38 20.56 -23.55
CA MET A 36 -39.32 21.47 -24.70
C MET A 36 -38.55 20.79 -25.82
N SER A 37 -39.27 20.43 -26.87
CA SER A 37 -38.75 20.01 -28.16
C SER A 37 -38.55 21.27 -29.02
N LEU A 38 -37.33 21.78 -29.08
CA LEU A 38 -36.92 22.78 -30.08
C LEU A 38 -35.44 22.55 -30.42
N PHE A 39 -35.12 22.70 -31.70
CA PHE A 39 -33.80 22.63 -32.34
C PHE A 39 -33.30 21.26 -32.85
N ARG A 40 -33.89 20.80 -33.95
CA ARG A 40 -33.17 20.00 -34.96
C ARG A 40 -32.29 20.95 -35.80
N PHE A 41 -31.07 21.21 -35.33
CA PHE A 41 -30.03 21.82 -36.18
C PHE A 41 -29.38 20.73 -37.05
N ARG A 42 -29.52 20.84 -38.37
CA ARG A 42 -28.90 19.93 -39.33
C ARG A 42 -27.37 20.06 -39.26
N HIS A 43 -26.69 18.95 -38.92
CA HIS A 43 -25.25 18.88 -38.63
C HIS A 43 -24.32 19.47 -39.72
N TYR A 44 -24.76 19.54 -40.99
CA TYR A 44 -23.94 20.08 -42.06
C TYR A 44 -23.60 21.57 -41.91
N LYS A 45 -24.44 22.37 -41.22
CA LYS A 45 -24.18 23.81 -41.03
C LYS A 45 -23.07 24.09 -40.02
N ILE A 46 -22.88 23.21 -39.03
CA ILE A 46 -21.80 23.33 -38.04
C ILE A 46 -20.45 22.99 -38.68
N ILE A 47 -20.41 21.97 -39.54
CA ILE A 47 -19.19 21.57 -40.24
C ILE A 47 -18.70 22.68 -41.19
N VAL A 48 -19.60 23.34 -41.92
CA VAL A 48 -19.23 24.47 -42.80
C VAL A 48 -18.72 25.67 -42.00
N ALA A 49 -19.34 25.97 -40.85
CA ALA A 49 -18.88 27.07 -39.99
C ALA A 49 -17.48 26.81 -39.40
N LEU A 50 -17.20 25.58 -38.95
CA LEU A 50 -15.89 25.20 -38.42
C LEU A 50 -14.81 25.19 -39.51
N ALA A 51 -15.13 24.76 -40.73
CA ALA A 51 -14.20 24.80 -41.86
C ALA A 51 -13.79 26.23 -42.23
N LEU A 52 -14.73 27.18 -42.23
CA LEU A 52 -14.43 28.60 -42.52
C LEU A 52 -13.54 29.24 -41.44
N ILE A 53 -13.75 28.89 -40.16
CA ILE A 53 -12.90 29.40 -39.06
C ILE A 53 -11.48 28.84 -39.15
N GLY A 54 -11.32 27.57 -39.55
CA GLY A 54 -10.01 26.94 -39.76
C GLY A 54 -9.18 27.63 -40.84
N VAL A 55 -9.81 28.02 -41.96
CA VAL A 55 -9.11 28.71 -43.07
C VAL A 55 -8.63 30.11 -42.67
N VAL A 56 -9.43 30.86 -41.89
CA VAL A 56 -9.03 32.19 -41.40
C VAL A 56 -7.89 32.11 -40.38
N GLY A 57 -7.83 31.04 -39.56
CA GLY A 57 -6.74 30.81 -38.62
C GLY A 57 -5.38 30.53 -39.30
N ILE A 58 -5.40 29.86 -40.46
CA ILE A 58 -4.18 29.51 -41.20
C ILE A 58 -3.61 30.72 -41.96
N ILE A 59 -4.47 31.60 -42.50
CA ILE A 59 -4.02 32.80 -43.23
C ILE A 59 -3.38 33.84 -42.28
N ARG A 60 -3.73 33.83 -40.98
CA ARG A 60 -3.18 34.77 -39.98
C ARG A 60 -1.85 34.36 -39.33
N ARG A 61 -1.28 33.19 -39.64
CA ARG A 61 0.02 32.74 -39.09
C ARG A 61 1.11 32.65 -40.16
N SER A 62 1.34 33.74 -40.89
CA SER A 62 2.61 33.95 -41.61
C SER A 62 3.53 34.82 -40.77
N PRO A 63 4.55 34.26 -40.09
CA PRO A 63 5.57 35.05 -39.43
C PRO A 63 6.58 35.57 -40.47
N THR A 64 6.43 36.84 -40.86
CA THR A 64 7.53 37.62 -41.43
C THR A 64 8.40 38.15 -40.30
N THR A 65 9.51 37.47 -40.03
CA THR A 65 10.64 38.07 -39.30
C THR A 65 11.90 37.29 -39.67
N ALA A 66 12.64 37.86 -40.63
CA ALA A 66 14.01 37.48 -40.89
C ALA A 66 14.84 37.88 -39.67
N TYR A 67 15.44 36.89 -39.00
CA TYR A 67 16.46 37.13 -37.99
C TYR A 67 17.79 37.41 -38.69
N GLU A 68 18.40 38.54 -38.36
CA GLU A 68 19.79 38.88 -38.68
C GLU A 68 20.73 37.85 -38.06
N MET A 69 21.59 37.24 -38.88
CA MET A 69 22.74 36.47 -38.40
C MET A 69 23.79 37.44 -37.84
N SER A 70 23.84 37.54 -36.52
CA SER A 70 24.95 38.17 -35.80
C SER A 70 26.19 37.27 -35.83
N LYS A 71 27.36 37.92 -35.99
CA LYS A 71 28.69 37.31 -36.09
C LYS A 71 29.04 36.45 -34.85
N PRO A 72 29.84 35.39 -35.00
CA PRO A 72 30.34 34.63 -33.86
C PRO A 72 31.32 35.48 -33.05
N SER A 73 30.98 35.76 -31.80
CA SER A 73 31.90 36.25 -30.78
C SER A 73 32.80 35.12 -30.28
N ALA A 74 33.99 35.52 -29.82
CA ALA A 74 35.12 34.76 -29.32
C ALA A 74 34.82 33.48 -28.50
N PRO A 75 35.77 32.51 -28.46
CA PRO A 75 35.60 31.27 -27.73
C PRO A 75 35.39 31.53 -26.23
N ILE A 76 34.21 31.15 -25.74
CA ILE A 76 33.91 31.05 -24.33
C ILE A 76 34.58 29.76 -23.85
N GLU A 77 35.53 29.88 -22.91
CA GLU A 77 36.06 28.75 -22.15
C GLU A 77 34.92 28.13 -21.34
N ILE A 78 34.34 27.07 -21.89
CA ILE A 78 33.41 26.18 -21.20
C ILE A 78 34.24 25.33 -20.24
N TYR A 79 34.49 25.85 -19.03
CA TYR A 79 34.63 24.94 -17.90
C TYR A 79 33.27 24.28 -17.70
N ASN A 80 33.17 23.03 -18.17
CA ASN A 80 32.08 22.09 -17.91
C ASN A 80 31.98 21.83 -16.40
N THR A 81 31.45 22.81 -15.68
CA THR A 81 30.75 22.55 -14.43
C THR A 81 29.28 22.58 -14.80
N SER A 82 28.79 21.43 -15.25
CA SER A 82 27.37 21.15 -15.19
C SER A 82 26.96 21.28 -13.73
N THR A 83 26.51 22.46 -13.32
CA THR A 83 25.72 22.63 -12.10
C THR A 83 24.51 21.74 -12.28
N ILE A 84 24.59 20.54 -11.69
CA ILE A 84 23.44 19.66 -11.52
C ILE A 84 22.42 20.53 -10.78
N PRO A 85 21.26 20.86 -11.38
CA PRO A 85 20.23 21.62 -10.69
C PRO A 85 19.93 20.86 -9.39
N TYR A 86 20.11 21.56 -8.25
CA TYR A 86 19.87 21.10 -6.88
C TYR A 86 19.32 19.68 -6.83
N ALA A 87 20.18 18.69 -6.51
CA ALA A 87 19.68 17.39 -6.12
C ALA A 87 18.64 17.64 -5.03
N ALA A 88 17.37 17.28 -5.29
CA ALA A 88 16.26 17.57 -4.39
C ALA A 88 16.49 16.99 -2.97
N PHE A 89 17.48 16.09 -2.85
CA PHE A 89 17.88 15.42 -1.64
C PHE A 89 19.41 15.37 -1.54
N GLN A 90 19.91 15.37 -0.31
CA GLN A 90 21.31 15.09 -0.03
C GLN A 90 21.62 13.62 -0.34
N PRO A 91 22.83 13.30 -0.82
CA PRO A 91 23.24 11.91 -0.98
C PRO A 91 23.14 11.17 0.37
N PRO A 92 22.92 9.85 0.36
CA PRO A 92 22.94 9.04 1.58
C PRO A 92 24.22 9.29 2.38
N GLU A 93 24.09 9.29 3.71
CA GLU A 93 25.23 9.34 4.62
C GLU A 93 26.27 8.27 4.27
N SER A 94 27.54 8.68 4.21
CA SER A 94 28.67 7.78 4.00
C SER A 94 28.97 7.04 5.31
N GLY A 95 28.17 6.02 5.62
CA GLY A 95 28.33 5.17 6.79
C GLY A 95 28.17 3.69 6.43
N PRO A 96 28.88 2.78 7.11
CA PRO A 96 28.80 1.34 6.84
C PRO A 96 27.38 0.79 7.06
N TYR A 97 26.57 1.47 7.88
CA TYR A 97 25.20 1.10 8.14
C TYR A 97 24.22 1.54 7.02
N ARG A 98 24.58 2.50 6.15
CA ARG A 98 23.79 2.87 4.94
C ARG A 98 24.23 2.11 3.69
N GLU A 99 25.39 1.46 3.73
CA GLU A 99 25.92 0.69 2.60
C GLU A 99 24.94 -0.36 2.06
N PRO A 100 24.16 -1.08 2.90
CA PRO A 100 23.14 -1.99 2.38
C PRO A 100 22.02 -1.29 1.61
N ASP A 101 21.63 -0.07 2.01
CA ASP A 101 20.51 0.67 1.44
C ASP A 101 20.81 1.12 -0.01
N ILE A 102 22.09 1.30 -0.36
CA ILE A 102 22.55 1.70 -1.70
C ILE A 102 22.91 0.50 -2.59
N ARG A 103 22.75 -0.72 -2.09
CA ARG A 103 22.97 -1.96 -2.82
C ARG A 103 21.63 -2.66 -3.06
N ASP A 104 21.59 -3.48 -4.11
CA ASP A 104 20.41 -4.28 -4.38
C ASP A 104 20.32 -5.46 -3.39
N THR A 105 19.53 -5.32 -2.33
CA THR A 105 19.40 -6.38 -1.31
C THR A 105 18.68 -7.61 -1.84
N PHE A 106 18.00 -7.51 -2.98
CA PHE A 106 17.35 -8.64 -3.65
C PHE A 106 18.29 -9.41 -4.56
N GLN A 107 19.57 -9.02 -4.65
CA GLN A 107 20.51 -9.66 -5.58
C GLN A 107 20.65 -11.17 -5.35
N SER A 108 20.54 -11.63 -4.10
CA SER A 108 20.60 -13.06 -3.76
C SER A 108 19.24 -13.75 -3.66
N TYR A 109 18.14 -13.07 -3.97
CA TYR A 109 16.79 -13.64 -3.81
C TYR A 109 16.48 -14.60 -4.96
N LYS A 110 15.77 -15.68 -4.65
CA LYS A 110 15.20 -16.59 -5.65
C LYS A 110 14.29 -15.79 -6.60
N PHE A 111 14.35 -16.17 -7.88
CA PHE A 111 13.54 -15.59 -8.95
C PHE A 111 13.71 -14.07 -9.19
N ARG A 112 14.72 -13.41 -8.61
CA ARG A 112 15.01 -11.99 -8.86
C ARG A 112 15.02 -11.65 -10.35
N ASN A 113 15.72 -12.44 -11.16
CA ASN A 113 15.88 -12.16 -12.59
C ASN A 113 14.56 -12.37 -13.36
N THR A 114 13.71 -13.27 -12.88
CA THR A 114 12.43 -13.59 -13.52
C THR A 114 11.35 -12.57 -13.15
N CYS A 115 11.26 -12.19 -11.88
CA CYS A 115 10.30 -11.18 -11.42
C CYS A 115 10.75 -9.74 -11.74
N ASN A 116 12.04 -9.54 -12.04
CA ASN A 116 12.63 -8.27 -12.44
C ASN A 116 12.30 -7.12 -11.45
N VAL A 117 12.60 -7.37 -10.18
CA VAL A 117 12.45 -6.38 -9.10
C VAL A 117 13.79 -6.20 -8.40
N SER A 118 14.24 -4.95 -8.28
CA SER A 118 15.40 -4.54 -7.48
C SER A 118 14.94 -3.73 -6.27
N SER A 119 15.63 -3.84 -5.13
CA SER A 119 15.32 -2.96 -3.98
C SER A 119 15.53 -1.48 -4.32
N LEU A 120 16.47 -1.18 -5.21
CA LEU A 120 16.79 0.17 -5.68
C LEU A 120 15.69 0.79 -6.54
N ASP A 121 14.81 -0.05 -7.13
CA ASP A 121 13.62 0.42 -7.84
C ASP A 121 12.46 0.75 -6.89
N LEU A 122 12.52 0.27 -5.65
CA LEU A 122 11.44 0.41 -4.67
C LEU A 122 11.62 1.65 -3.79
N HIS A 123 12.87 1.98 -3.48
CA HIS A 123 13.22 3.07 -2.60
C HIS A 123 14.54 3.73 -3.03
N ALA A 124 14.53 5.07 -3.11
CA ALA A 124 15.73 5.87 -3.39
C ALA A 124 16.25 6.45 -2.06
N PRO A 125 17.35 5.92 -1.50
CA PRO A 125 17.86 6.36 -0.21
C PRO A 125 18.38 7.80 -0.27
N PHE A 126 18.20 8.54 0.83
CA PHE A 126 18.73 9.88 1.05
C PHE A 126 19.02 10.14 2.54
N SER A 127 19.55 11.32 2.87
CA SER A 127 19.82 11.71 4.27
C SER A 127 19.10 12.99 4.69
N PRO A 128 18.81 13.15 5.99
CA PRO A 128 19.17 12.25 7.11
C PRO A 128 18.16 11.10 7.32
N LEU A 129 18.56 10.03 8.03
CA LEU A 129 17.60 9.04 8.53
C LEU A 129 16.71 9.62 9.63
N CYS A 130 15.48 9.11 9.72
CA CYS A 130 14.57 9.42 10.82
C CYS A 130 15.12 8.88 12.15
N GLN A 131 15.08 9.73 13.18
CA GLN A 131 15.74 9.47 14.47
C GLN A 131 14.82 8.85 15.52
N ASP A 132 13.51 9.07 15.38
CA ASP A 132 12.51 8.66 16.36
C ASP A 132 11.25 8.11 15.66
N PRO A 133 10.44 7.29 16.35
CA PRO A 133 9.25 6.69 15.75
C PRO A 133 8.25 7.72 15.20
N THR A 134 8.12 8.88 15.83
CA THR A 134 7.16 9.91 15.41
C THR A 134 7.59 10.59 14.12
N SER A 135 8.86 11.01 14.01
CA SER A 135 9.40 11.57 12.77
C SER A 135 9.37 10.55 11.63
N MET A 136 9.68 9.29 11.92
CA MET A 136 9.63 8.20 10.94
C MET A 136 8.21 7.95 10.41
N LEU A 137 7.20 7.83 11.27
CA LEU A 137 5.81 7.63 10.82
C LEU A 137 5.28 8.84 10.04
N THR A 138 5.66 10.05 10.47
CA THR A 138 5.31 11.29 9.76
C THR A 138 5.92 11.31 8.37
N ALA A 139 7.22 10.99 8.26
CA ALA A 139 7.94 10.99 7.00
C ALA A 139 7.37 9.96 6.01
N MET A 140 7.03 8.76 6.49
CA MET A 140 6.44 7.71 5.66
C MET A 140 5.00 8.01 5.22
N SER A 141 4.19 8.54 6.13
CA SER A 141 2.78 8.85 5.83
C SER A 141 2.64 10.03 4.87
N SER A 142 3.61 10.94 4.85
CA SER A 142 3.60 12.16 4.03
C SER A 142 4.56 12.15 2.84
N GLY A 143 5.37 11.10 2.70
CA GLY A 143 6.20 10.83 1.52
C GLY A 143 5.39 10.26 0.35
N GLY A 144 6.00 10.13 -0.81
CA GLY A 144 5.28 9.72 -2.02
C GLY A 144 6.20 9.25 -3.14
N ARG A 145 5.68 9.31 -4.37
CA ARG A 145 6.43 9.01 -5.59
C ARG A 145 6.41 10.25 -6.48
N ILE A 146 7.41 10.36 -7.34
CA ILE A 146 7.45 11.38 -8.40
C ILE A 146 7.40 10.65 -9.73
N GLY A 147 6.19 10.24 -10.11
CA GLY A 147 5.93 9.44 -11.31
C GLY A 147 5.26 8.10 -10.97
N LEU A 148 4.52 7.56 -11.94
CA LEU A 148 3.85 6.27 -11.80
C LEU A 148 4.90 5.16 -11.58
N ASP A 149 4.77 4.42 -10.49
CA ASP A 149 5.67 3.34 -10.08
C ASP A 149 7.15 3.74 -9.91
N ALA A 150 7.44 5.05 -9.82
CA ALA A 150 8.76 5.53 -9.45
C ALA A 150 9.09 5.12 -8.00
N PRO A 151 10.36 4.99 -7.60
CA PRO A 151 10.75 4.65 -6.23
C PRO A 151 10.05 5.53 -5.18
N TYR A 152 9.69 4.92 -4.05
CA TYR A 152 9.07 5.65 -2.96
C TYR A 152 10.10 6.48 -2.20
N MET A 153 9.73 7.72 -1.87
CA MET A 153 10.55 8.68 -1.15
C MET A 153 9.80 9.20 0.08
N PRO A 154 10.25 8.86 1.30
CA PRO A 154 9.80 9.52 2.53
C PRO A 154 9.96 11.04 2.47
N ARG A 155 9.20 11.77 3.29
CA ARG A 155 9.28 13.23 3.39
C ARG A 155 10.07 13.67 4.64
N GLY A 156 11.09 14.50 4.44
CA GLY A 156 11.81 15.19 5.52
C GLY A 156 12.99 14.41 6.09
N CYS A 157 12.79 13.13 6.43
CA CYS A 157 13.85 12.20 6.79
C CYS A 157 13.61 10.85 6.11
N ASP A 158 14.66 10.06 5.98
CA ASP A 158 14.65 8.82 5.23
C ASP A 158 14.44 7.59 6.12
N MET A 159 13.98 6.50 5.50
CA MET A 159 13.87 5.18 6.12
C MET A 159 15.05 4.29 5.68
N ARG A 160 15.30 3.22 6.41
CA ARG A 160 16.27 2.20 6.00
C ARG A 160 15.65 1.16 5.10
N TRP A 161 16.43 0.64 4.17
CA TRP A 161 16.07 -0.56 3.42
C TRP A 161 16.83 -1.77 3.99
N PHE A 162 16.19 -2.50 4.89
CA PHE A 162 16.85 -3.56 5.63
C PHE A 162 17.20 -4.77 4.76
N THR A 163 18.33 -5.40 5.07
CA THR A 163 18.67 -6.75 4.59
C THR A 163 17.82 -7.81 5.28
N THR A 164 17.74 -9.02 4.72
CA THR A 164 17.04 -10.14 5.38
C THR A 164 17.57 -10.39 6.79
N GLU A 165 18.88 -10.32 6.99
CA GLU A 165 19.53 -10.54 8.27
C GLU A 165 19.09 -9.51 9.30
N GLU A 166 19.04 -8.23 8.92
CA GLU A 166 18.52 -7.15 9.78
C GLU A 166 17.03 -7.32 10.05
N ILE A 167 16.23 -7.75 9.08
CA ILE A 167 14.80 -8.03 9.27
C ILE A 167 14.61 -9.14 10.31
N CYS A 168 15.37 -10.23 10.21
CA CYS A 168 15.33 -11.32 11.17
C CYS A 168 15.74 -10.86 12.58
N GLN A 169 16.71 -9.96 12.70
CA GLN A 169 17.07 -9.33 13.97
C GLN A 169 15.95 -8.45 14.51
N ILE A 170 15.31 -7.63 13.67
CA ILE A 170 14.18 -6.77 14.06
C ILE A 170 13.03 -7.62 14.59
N LEU A 171 12.58 -8.60 13.82
CA LEU A 171 11.47 -9.48 14.20
C LEU A 171 11.81 -10.34 15.43
N GLY A 172 13.06 -10.80 15.55
CA GLY A 172 13.52 -11.61 16.67
C GLY A 172 13.56 -10.89 18.02
N ARG A 173 13.40 -9.56 18.07
CA ARG A 173 13.29 -8.79 19.33
C ARG A 173 11.91 -8.91 19.99
N PHE A 174 10.90 -9.30 19.23
CA PHE A 174 9.54 -9.47 19.72
C PHE A 174 9.26 -10.94 20.07
N ASP A 175 8.32 -11.18 20.99
CA ASP A 175 7.77 -12.53 21.21
C ASP A 175 7.00 -12.97 19.96
N LYS A 176 6.25 -12.02 19.40
CA LYS A 176 5.53 -12.15 18.14
C LYS A 176 5.11 -10.78 17.61
N MET A 177 4.93 -10.71 16.30
CA MET A 177 4.26 -9.63 15.58
C MET A 177 2.89 -10.16 15.11
N VAL A 178 1.81 -9.54 15.57
CA VAL A 178 0.45 -9.96 15.23
C VAL A 178 -0.23 -8.89 14.40
N LEU A 179 -0.65 -9.23 13.19
CA LEU A 179 -1.45 -8.38 12.33
C LEU A 179 -2.92 -8.71 12.57
N VAL A 180 -3.75 -7.71 12.89
CA VAL A 180 -5.17 -7.92 13.18
C VAL A 180 -6.00 -6.98 12.32
N GLY A 181 -6.87 -7.53 11.49
CA GLY A 181 -7.78 -6.71 10.70
C GLY A 181 -8.11 -7.26 9.34
N ASP A 182 -8.24 -6.37 8.36
CA ASP A 182 -8.74 -6.71 7.05
C ASP A 182 -7.67 -7.24 6.09
N SER A 183 -8.17 -7.64 4.93
CA SER A 183 -7.41 -8.27 3.88
C SER A 183 -6.27 -7.37 3.34
N MET A 184 -6.17 -6.09 3.71
CA MET A 184 -5.03 -5.24 3.35
C MET A 184 -3.75 -5.61 4.12
N LEU A 185 -3.87 -6.13 5.33
CA LEU A 185 -2.73 -6.57 6.14
C LEU A 185 -2.10 -7.86 5.60
N ARG A 186 -2.87 -8.66 4.84
CA ARG A 186 -2.37 -9.88 4.16
C ARG A 186 -1.13 -9.59 3.29
N HIS A 187 -1.09 -8.39 2.73
CA HIS A 187 0.02 -7.96 1.90
C HIS A 187 1.30 -7.68 2.68
N ILE A 188 1.17 -7.19 3.92
CA ILE A 188 2.30 -6.92 4.80
C ILE A 188 2.91 -8.25 5.22
N ILE A 189 2.11 -9.21 5.72
CA ILE A 189 2.63 -10.52 6.11
C ILE A 189 3.16 -11.32 4.90
N GLY A 190 2.50 -11.27 3.74
CA GLY A 190 3.03 -11.88 2.52
C GLY A 190 4.39 -11.29 2.11
N SER A 191 4.53 -9.96 2.17
CA SER A 191 5.79 -9.28 1.86
C SER A 191 6.89 -9.56 2.89
N LEU A 192 6.54 -9.67 4.18
CA LEU A 192 7.49 -10.10 5.20
C LEU A 192 8.01 -11.51 4.90
N ASN A 193 7.13 -12.43 4.49
CA ASN A 193 7.55 -13.78 4.10
C ASN A 193 8.44 -13.79 2.85
N ILE A 194 8.18 -12.96 1.84
CA ILE A 194 9.11 -12.74 0.71
C ILE A 194 10.51 -12.34 1.21
N LEU A 195 10.56 -11.38 2.14
CA LEU A 195 11.81 -10.85 2.65
C LEU A 195 12.59 -11.87 3.50
N VAL A 196 11.91 -12.62 4.37
CA VAL A 196 12.56 -13.60 5.25
C VAL A 196 12.87 -14.93 4.56
N ARG A 197 12.16 -15.26 3.47
CA ARG A 197 12.44 -16.45 2.65
C ARG A 197 13.40 -16.20 1.49
N LYS A 198 13.78 -14.93 1.27
CA LYS A 198 14.57 -14.48 0.11
C LYS A 198 13.98 -14.98 -1.22
N ASP A 199 12.67 -14.89 -1.39
CA ASP A 199 11.96 -15.47 -2.53
C ASP A 199 10.92 -14.51 -3.11
N LEU A 200 11.24 -13.89 -4.25
CA LEU A 200 10.34 -12.97 -4.95
C LEU A 200 9.25 -13.69 -5.75
N GLY A 201 9.42 -14.99 -6.02
CA GLY A 201 8.53 -15.77 -6.88
C GLY A 201 7.34 -16.37 -6.14
N TYR A 202 7.60 -16.97 -4.98
CA TYR A 202 6.61 -17.72 -4.19
C TYR A 202 6.65 -17.37 -2.68
N GLY A 203 7.48 -16.41 -2.28
CA GLY A 203 7.72 -16.12 -0.88
C GLY A 203 6.47 -15.75 -0.07
N ALA A 204 5.42 -15.21 -0.68
CA ALA A 204 4.20 -14.77 0.00
C ALA A 204 3.12 -15.87 0.13
N VAL A 205 3.30 -17.00 -0.54
CA VAL A 205 2.28 -18.04 -0.70
C VAL A 205 2.77 -19.42 -0.27
N THR A 206 1.83 -20.33 -0.05
CA THR A 206 2.05 -21.71 0.36
C THR A 206 2.30 -22.62 -0.84
N ASP A 207 3.38 -22.37 -1.59
CA ASP A 207 3.65 -23.04 -2.86
C ASP A 207 3.87 -24.57 -2.76
N TRP A 208 4.15 -25.07 -1.56
CA TRP A 208 4.15 -26.49 -1.25
C TRP A 208 2.77 -27.15 -1.42
N ASN A 209 1.68 -26.39 -1.35
CA ASN A 209 0.30 -26.86 -1.55
C ASN A 209 -0.23 -26.64 -2.98
N PHE A 210 0.55 -26.01 -3.86
CA PHE A 210 0.07 -25.66 -5.20
C PHE A 210 0.02 -26.84 -6.16
N SER A 211 -1.07 -26.88 -6.94
CA SER A 211 -1.11 -27.58 -8.22
C SER A 211 -0.15 -26.97 -9.23
N LEU A 212 0.12 -27.70 -10.33
CA LEU A 212 0.95 -27.19 -11.43
C LEU A 212 0.39 -25.93 -12.07
N GLN A 213 -0.93 -25.71 -12.01
CA GLN A 213 -1.56 -24.52 -12.55
C GLN A 213 -1.38 -23.34 -11.59
N GLU A 214 -1.65 -23.53 -10.30
CA GLU A 214 -1.45 -22.48 -9.27
C GLU A 214 0.00 -22.02 -9.21
N ARG A 215 0.98 -22.93 -9.38
CA ARG A 215 2.40 -22.55 -9.48
C ARG A 215 2.68 -21.57 -10.63
N LYS A 216 1.91 -21.61 -11.71
CA LYS A 216 2.07 -20.68 -12.84
C LYS A 216 1.28 -19.38 -12.62
N GLU A 217 0.11 -19.48 -12.00
CA GLU A 217 -0.81 -18.36 -11.80
C GLU A 217 -0.46 -17.49 -10.60
N CYS A 218 0.21 -18.05 -9.58
CA CYS A 218 0.53 -17.39 -8.31
C CYS A 218 2.04 -17.13 -8.17
N PHE A 219 2.65 -16.54 -9.19
CA PHE A 219 4.10 -16.32 -9.26
C PHE A 219 4.43 -14.83 -9.41
N CYS A 220 5.49 -14.33 -8.78
CA CYS A 220 5.86 -12.91 -8.81
C CYS A 220 4.73 -11.98 -8.31
N ASN A 221 4.24 -11.03 -9.13
CA ASN A 221 3.23 -10.06 -8.72
C ASN A 221 1.87 -10.74 -8.46
N GLU A 222 1.61 -11.81 -9.19
CA GLU A 222 0.35 -12.52 -9.19
C GLU A 222 0.07 -13.24 -7.86
N GLN A 223 1.09 -13.42 -7.01
CA GLN A 223 0.91 -13.79 -5.60
C GLN A 223 -0.03 -12.84 -4.85
N PHE A 224 -0.06 -11.57 -5.24
CA PHE A 224 -0.92 -10.52 -4.67
C PHE A 224 -2.09 -10.17 -5.60
N ASP A 225 -1.86 -10.25 -6.92
CA ASP A 225 -2.79 -9.72 -7.92
C ASP A 225 -3.90 -10.71 -8.32
N VAL A 226 -3.71 -12.00 -8.03
CA VAL A 226 -4.69 -13.04 -8.37
C VAL A 226 -5.43 -13.47 -7.12
N LYS A 227 -6.76 -13.27 -7.16
CA LYS A 227 -7.65 -13.60 -6.04
C LYS A 227 -7.55 -15.07 -5.58
N ALA A 228 -7.37 -16.01 -6.49
CA ALA A 228 -7.21 -17.42 -6.10
C ALA A 228 -5.95 -17.64 -5.24
N CYS A 229 -4.92 -16.84 -5.47
CA CYS A 229 -3.65 -16.91 -4.74
C CYS A 229 -3.74 -16.31 -3.34
N SER A 230 -4.67 -15.38 -3.08
CA SER A 230 -4.84 -14.79 -1.75
C SER A 230 -5.30 -15.82 -0.71
N VAL A 231 -6.11 -16.80 -1.13
CA VAL A 231 -6.56 -17.91 -0.26
C VAL A 231 -5.39 -18.80 0.18
N GLN A 232 -4.32 -18.81 -0.60
CA GLN A 232 -3.11 -19.59 -0.35
C GLN A 232 -1.96 -18.75 0.24
N GLY A 233 -2.26 -17.53 0.69
CA GLY A 233 -1.30 -16.66 1.34
C GLY A 233 -0.79 -17.25 2.66
N ILE A 234 0.41 -16.85 3.07
CA ILE A 234 0.95 -17.24 4.37
C ILE A 234 0.39 -16.32 5.46
N TYR A 235 -0.31 -16.92 6.43
CA TYR A 235 -0.88 -16.21 7.58
C TYR A 235 -0.09 -16.41 8.88
N LYS A 236 0.69 -17.49 9.01
CA LYS A 236 1.55 -17.73 10.18
C LYS A 236 2.93 -18.22 9.72
N THR A 237 4.00 -17.64 10.26
CA THR A 237 5.36 -18.14 10.00
C THR A 237 5.55 -19.56 10.53
N ALA A 238 4.79 -19.96 11.55
CA ALA A 238 4.78 -21.33 12.05
C ALA A 238 4.42 -22.37 10.97
N ASP A 239 3.49 -22.04 10.06
CA ASP A 239 3.09 -22.95 8.99
C ASP A 239 4.25 -23.17 7.99
N VAL A 240 5.00 -22.12 7.69
CA VAL A 240 6.23 -22.21 6.88
C VAL A 240 7.26 -23.10 7.57
N MET A 241 7.46 -22.95 8.88
CA MET A 241 8.40 -23.77 9.63
C MET A 241 8.02 -25.26 9.68
N VAL A 242 6.73 -25.58 9.56
CA VAL A 242 6.25 -26.97 9.52
C VAL A 242 6.44 -27.58 8.13
N HIS A 243 6.18 -26.83 7.07
CA HIS A 243 6.08 -27.37 5.71
C HIS A 243 7.29 -27.09 4.81
N ASP A 244 7.98 -25.97 5.03
CA ASP A 244 9.12 -25.50 4.21
C ASP A 244 10.17 -24.75 5.08
N PRO A 245 10.72 -25.39 6.13
CA PRO A 245 11.62 -24.73 7.09
C PRO A 245 12.92 -24.24 6.44
N GLU A 246 13.42 -24.93 5.41
CA GLU A 246 14.65 -24.55 4.70
C GLU A 246 14.52 -23.26 3.89
N SER A 247 13.28 -22.83 3.60
CA SER A 247 13.07 -21.56 2.91
C SER A 247 13.33 -20.34 3.79
N VAL A 248 13.23 -20.45 5.12
CA VAL A 248 13.38 -19.32 6.03
C VAL A 248 14.86 -19.02 6.28
N ALA A 249 15.32 -17.84 5.87
CA ALA A 249 16.71 -17.43 5.99
C ALA A 249 17.08 -16.89 7.38
N CYS A 250 16.11 -16.76 8.30
CA CYS A 250 16.36 -16.29 9.65
C CYS A 250 17.11 -17.34 10.48
N PRO A 251 18.24 -16.99 11.14
CA PRO A 251 18.99 -17.94 11.95
C PRO A 251 18.27 -18.34 13.24
N ASN A 252 17.40 -17.46 13.74
CA ASN A 252 16.57 -17.71 14.91
C ASN A 252 15.09 -17.72 14.48
N PRO A 253 14.23 -18.51 15.15
CA PRO A 253 12.80 -18.51 14.88
C PRO A 253 12.18 -17.12 15.02
N ILE A 254 11.35 -16.75 14.05
CA ILE A 254 10.52 -15.55 14.08
C ILE A 254 9.05 -15.93 14.14
N ASN A 255 8.25 -15.12 14.82
CA ASN A 255 6.83 -15.38 14.99
C ASN A 255 6.00 -14.21 14.46
N VAL A 256 5.47 -14.37 13.24
CA VAL A 256 4.57 -13.39 12.61
C VAL A 256 3.26 -14.09 12.31
N ILE A 257 2.16 -13.50 12.79
CA ILE A 257 0.81 -14.06 12.73
C ILE A 257 -0.12 -13.01 12.15
N MET A 258 -1.07 -13.42 11.32
CA MET A 258 -2.18 -12.59 10.90
C MET A 258 -3.51 -13.21 11.33
N GLU A 259 -4.33 -12.39 12.00
CA GLU A 259 -5.70 -12.64 12.35
C GLU A 259 -6.63 -11.77 11.51
N GLU A 260 -7.31 -12.39 10.55
CA GLU A 260 -8.28 -11.71 9.69
C GLU A 260 -9.62 -11.52 10.43
N ILE A 261 -9.82 -10.33 10.97
CA ILE A 261 -10.99 -9.93 11.77
C ILE A 261 -11.58 -8.69 11.12
N VAL A 262 -12.61 -8.86 10.29
CA VAL A 262 -13.03 -7.81 9.32
C VAL A 262 -14.39 -7.19 9.60
N LYS A 263 -15.15 -7.75 10.54
CA LYS A 263 -16.56 -7.37 10.77
C LYS A 263 -16.75 -6.81 12.16
N TYR A 264 -17.76 -5.94 12.28
CA TYR A 264 -18.30 -5.50 13.56
C TYR A 264 -19.82 -5.71 13.58
N PRO A 265 -20.41 -6.27 14.66
CA PRO A 265 -19.77 -6.84 15.86
C PRO A 265 -18.84 -8.02 15.55
N ILE A 266 -17.78 -8.18 16.34
CA ILE A 266 -16.77 -9.23 16.14
C ILE A 266 -17.32 -10.56 16.67
N PRO A 267 -17.29 -11.65 15.88
CA PRO A 267 -17.64 -12.98 16.36
C PRO A 267 -16.78 -13.40 17.56
N LYS A 268 -17.40 -14.12 18.52
CA LYS A 268 -16.72 -14.52 19.75
C LYS A 268 -15.54 -15.46 19.48
N ASP A 269 -15.69 -16.37 18.54
CA ASP A 269 -14.65 -17.31 18.11
C ASP A 269 -13.43 -16.62 17.49
N GLU A 270 -13.61 -15.51 16.78
CA GLU A 270 -12.50 -14.70 16.25
C GLU A 270 -11.72 -14.00 17.38
N ILE A 271 -12.43 -13.50 18.41
CA ILE A 271 -11.77 -12.93 19.61
C ILE A 271 -11.06 -14.02 20.42
N ASP A 272 -11.71 -15.16 20.65
CA ASP A 272 -11.12 -16.26 21.41
C ASP A 272 -9.84 -16.77 20.69
N ARG A 273 -9.85 -16.89 19.36
CA ARG A 273 -8.66 -17.23 18.55
C ARG A 273 -7.56 -16.17 18.66
N LEU A 274 -7.89 -14.89 18.57
CA LEU A 274 -6.92 -13.81 18.77
C LEU A 274 -6.28 -13.89 20.16
N GLN A 275 -7.07 -14.17 21.20
CA GLN A 275 -6.57 -14.31 22.58
C GLN A 275 -5.60 -15.47 22.75
N ASP A 276 -5.88 -16.60 22.10
CA ASP A 276 -4.96 -17.75 22.05
C ASP A 276 -3.65 -17.37 21.33
N ASP A 277 -3.74 -16.72 20.17
CA ASP A 277 -2.57 -16.36 19.36
C ASP A 277 -1.68 -15.29 20.02
N ILE A 278 -2.24 -14.35 20.78
CA ILE A 278 -1.46 -13.32 21.50
C ILE A 278 -0.94 -13.80 22.85
N SER A 279 -1.33 -14.99 23.33
CA SER A 279 -0.85 -15.51 24.61
C SER A 279 0.68 -15.56 24.65
N ARG A 280 1.27 -15.05 25.73
CA ARG A 280 2.73 -14.88 25.85
C ARG A 280 3.45 -16.22 25.90
N GLN A 281 4.53 -16.30 25.14
CA GLN A 281 5.45 -17.44 25.17
C GLN A 281 6.80 -17.05 25.79
N SER A 282 7.11 -15.75 25.83
CA SER A 282 8.32 -15.22 26.46
C SER A 282 8.09 -13.86 27.13
N LYS A 283 9.15 -13.28 27.69
CA LYS A 283 9.16 -11.93 28.28
C LYS A 283 9.35 -10.81 27.24
N LYS A 284 9.58 -11.16 25.97
CA LYS A 284 9.76 -10.16 24.91
C LYS A 284 8.45 -9.41 24.67
N PRO A 285 8.50 -8.16 24.19
CA PRO A 285 7.30 -7.40 23.86
C PRO A 285 6.55 -8.05 22.68
N ILE A 286 5.25 -7.79 22.62
CA ILE A 286 4.40 -8.15 21.48
C ILE A 286 4.08 -6.88 20.69
N ALA A 287 4.29 -6.94 19.38
CA ALA A 287 3.89 -5.87 18.47
C ALA A 287 2.57 -6.25 17.78
N ILE A 288 1.59 -5.34 17.78
CA ILE A 288 0.29 -5.55 17.15
C ILE A 288 0.07 -4.50 16.08
N ILE A 289 -0.17 -4.95 14.85
CA ILE A 289 -0.45 -4.09 13.69
C ILE A 289 -1.93 -4.20 13.34
N PHE A 290 -2.66 -3.11 13.43
CA PHE A 290 -4.07 -3.02 13.06
C PHE A 290 -4.24 -2.51 11.63
N GLY A 291 -5.32 -2.91 10.98
CA GLY A 291 -5.66 -2.43 9.64
C GLY A 291 -7.13 -2.68 9.37
N HIS A 292 -7.88 -1.61 9.18
CA HIS A 292 -9.31 -1.69 8.91
C HIS A 292 -9.73 -0.48 8.09
N GLY A 293 -10.91 -0.56 7.47
CA GLY A 293 -11.58 0.60 6.87
C GLY A 293 -12.38 0.24 5.63
N LEU A 294 -11.79 -0.49 4.68
CA LEU A 294 -12.48 -0.78 3.41
C LEU A 294 -13.72 -1.66 3.63
N TRP A 295 -13.63 -2.63 4.56
CA TRP A 295 -14.74 -3.50 4.94
C TRP A 295 -15.89 -2.78 5.65
N SER A 296 -15.62 -1.67 6.32
CA SER A 296 -16.64 -0.78 6.87
C SER A 296 -17.00 0.38 5.93
N ASN A 297 -16.61 0.30 4.65
CA ASN A 297 -16.85 1.37 3.67
C ASN A 297 -16.33 2.75 4.13
N LEU A 298 -15.18 2.74 4.82
CA LEU A 298 -14.54 3.89 5.45
C LEU A 298 -15.42 4.61 6.49
N ASP A 299 -16.41 3.92 7.06
CA ASP A 299 -17.16 4.43 8.19
C ASP A 299 -16.27 4.45 9.44
N LEU A 300 -16.04 5.65 9.96
CA LEU A 300 -15.17 5.87 11.12
C LEU A 300 -15.74 5.22 12.37
N GLN A 301 -17.04 5.37 12.63
CA GLN A 301 -17.64 4.83 13.85
C GLN A 301 -17.56 3.31 13.89
N SER A 302 -17.83 2.64 12.77
CA SER A 302 -17.71 1.19 12.63
C SER A 302 -16.27 0.73 12.81
N SER A 303 -15.30 1.46 12.26
CA SER A 303 -13.86 1.16 12.43
C SER A 303 -13.41 1.30 13.89
N ILE A 304 -13.91 2.32 14.59
CA ILE A 304 -13.61 2.53 16.01
C ILE A 304 -14.29 1.47 16.87
N ASN A 305 -15.54 1.13 16.59
CA ASN A 305 -16.24 0.07 17.31
C ASN A 305 -15.53 -1.28 17.14
N TRP A 306 -15.06 -1.58 15.92
CA TRP A 306 -14.20 -2.72 15.63
C TRP A 306 -12.91 -2.66 16.46
N LEU A 307 -12.18 -1.54 16.41
CA LEU A 307 -10.92 -1.37 17.11
C LEU A 307 -11.09 -1.55 18.62
N GLU A 308 -12.13 -0.99 19.23
CA GLU A 308 -12.42 -1.17 20.67
C GLU A 308 -12.72 -2.63 21.02
N GLY A 309 -13.44 -3.35 20.16
CA GLY A 309 -13.70 -4.78 20.33
C GLY A 309 -12.40 -5.60 20.35
N VAL A 310 -11.52 -5.35 19.39
CA VAL A 310 -10.19 -5.98 19.31
C VAL A 310 -9.33 -5.60 20.53
N LEU A 311 -9.27 -4.32 20.88
CA LEU A 311 -8.48 -3.83 22.01
C LEU A 311 -8.94 -4.40 23.33
N LYS A 312 -10.24 -4.63 23.51
CA LYS A 312 -10.77 -5.32 24.67
C LYS A 312 -10.20 -6.75 24.74
N GLY A 313 -10.28 -7.51 23.66
CA GLY A 313 -9.72 -8.86 23.60
C GLY A 313 -8.23 -8.91 23.91
N ILE A 314 -7.45 -7.94 23.40
CA ILE A 314 -6.01 -7.81 23.65
C ILE A 314 -5.71 -7.48 25.11
N ARG A 315 -6.39 -6.47 25.68
CA ARG A 315 -6.14 -6.01 27.06
C ARG A 315 -6.49 -7.08 28.09
N ASP A 316 -7.48 -7.91 27.81
CA ASP A 316 -7.87 -9.04 28.67
C ASP A 316 -6.72 -10.06 28.84
N ILE A 317 -5.78 -10.16 27.87
CA ILE A 317 -4.65 -11.10 27.90
C ILE A 317 -3.31 -10.40 28.21
N LEU A 318 -3.02 -9.28 27.54
CA LEU A 318 -1.70 -8.63 27.58
C LEU A 318 -1.62 -7.43 28.51
N GLY A 319 -2.76 -6.92 28.99
CA GLY A 319 -2.82 -5.67 29.72
C GLY A 319 -2.28 -4.51 28.87
N LYS A 320 -1.20 -3.87 29.36
CA LYS A 320 -0.56 -2.71 28.71
C LYS A 320 0.79 -3.03 28.05
N ASP A 321 1.29 -4.25 28.19
CA ASP A 321 2.65 -4.60 27.79
C ASP A 321 2.70 -5.07 26.32
N TRP A 322 2.33 -4.18 25.42
CA TRP A 322 2.35 -4.39 23.97
C TRP A 322 2.42 -3.03 23.27
N ILE A 323 2.87 -3.04 22.02
CA ILE A 323 2.95 -1.83 21.20
C ILE A 323 2.04 -1.95 19.98
N GLY A 324 1.38 -0.85 19.61
CA GLY A 324 0.37 -0.83 18.57
C GLY A 324 0.73 0.09 17.40
N LEU A 325 0.49 -0.36 16.18
CA LEU A 325 0.49 0.47 14.96
C LEU A 325 -0.80 0.27 14.19
N PHE A 326 -1.51 1.34 13.86
CA PHE A 326 -2.66 1.30 12.95
C PHE A 326 -2.23 1.71 11.55
N VAL A 327 -2.47 0.85 10.56
CA VAL A 327 -2.14 1.08 9.15
C VAL A 327 -3.44 1.32 8.37
N THR A 328 -3.58 2.49 7.76
CA THR A 328 -4.78 2.84 6.98
C THR A 328 -4.73 2.29 5.55
N PRO A 329 -5.89 2.21 4.87
CA PRO A 329 -5.96 1.68 3.51
C PRO A 329 -5.17 2.48 2.47
N ASN A 330 -4.83 1.80 1.37
CA ASN A 330 -4.17 2.43 0.21
C ASN A 330 -5.10 3.44 -0.48
N ALA A 331 -4.50 4.33 -1.28
CA ALA A 331 -5.17 5.13 -2.28
C ALA A 331 -5.95 4.28 -3.30
N ALA A 332 -7.04 4.85 -3.80
CA ALA A 332 -7.82 4.27 -4.89
C ALA A 332 -7.06 4.45 -6.21
N GLY A 333 -6.90 3.34 -6.94
CA GLY A 333 -6.34 3.31 -8.29
C GLY A 333 -7.40 3.50 -9.37
N LYS A 334 -6.94 3.67 -10.61
CA LYS A 334 -7.78 3.93 -11.79
C LYS A 334 -8.80 2.82 -12.11
N GLU A 335 -8.50 1.57 -11.74
CA GLU A 335 -9.36 0.41 -12.03
C GLU A 335 -10.44 0.20 -10.95
N LYS A 336 -10.51 1.07 -9.93
CA LYS A 336 -11.51 0.95 -8.88
C LYS A 336 -12.91 1.17 -9.47
N PRO A 337 -13.88 0.27 -9.26
CA PRO A 337 -15.20 0.41 -9.89
C PRO A 337 -15.92 1.70 -9.46
N ASP A 338 -16.63 2.32 -10.41
CA ASP A 338 -17.30 3.62 -10.23
C ASP A 338 -18.25 3.64 -9.01
N ASP A 339 -18.94 2.52 -8.76
CA ASP A 339 -19.87 2.37 -7.62
C ASP A 339 -19.19 2.61 -6.26
N TRP A 340 -17.87 2.36 -6.18
CA TRP A 340 -17.07 2.54 -4.96
C TRP A 340 -16.33 3.87 -4.89
N ILE A 341 -16.29 4.67 -5.97
CA ILE A 341 -15.53 5.93 -5.99
C ILE A 341 -16.13 6.96 -5.03
N ILE A 342 -17.45 6.98 -4.88
CA ILE A 342 -18.13 7.94 -4.00
C ILE A 342 -17.79 7.68 -2.53
N THR A 343 -17.81 6.42 -2.11
CA THR A 343 -17.64 6.04 -0.70
C THR A 343 -16.20 5.69 -0.34
N GLN A 344 -15.40 5.24 -1.30
CA GLN A 344 -14.03 4.76 -1.09
C GLN A 344 -13.03 5.29 -2.12
N GLY A 345 -13.33 6.43 -2.76
CA GLY A 345 -12.39 7.15 -3.60
C GLY A 345 -11.34 7.90 -2.77
N ASN A 346 -10.38 8.52 -3.46
CA ASN A 346 -9.22 9.13 -2.82
C ASN A 346 -9.56 10.21 -1.78
N LYS A 347 -10.59 11.03 -2.01
CA LYS A 347 -11.02 12.01 -1.00
C LYS A 347 -11.51 11.35 0.29
N ALA A 348 -12.31 10.28 0.18
CA ALA A 348 -12.81 9.57 1.36
C ALA A 348 -11.66 8.87 2.11
N LEU A 349 -10.72 8.27 1.37
CA LEU A 349 -9.53 7.63 1.92
C LEU A 349 -8.62 8.61 2.68
N MET A 350 -8.37 9.80 2.12
CA MET A 350 -7.58 10.85 2.80
C MET A 350 -8.24 11.29 4.11
N LEU A 351 -9.55 11.58 4.09
CA LEU A 351 -10.28 12.00 5.29
C LEU A 351 -10.32 10.89 6.34
N TYR A 352 -10.50 9.64 5.91
CA TYR A 352 -10.45 8.47 6.78
C TYR A 352 -9.07 8.32 7.43
N GLU A 353 -8.00 8.44 6.65
CA GLU A 353 -6.62 8.33 7.13
C GLU A 353 -6.29 9.40 8.18
N GLU A 354 -6.62 10.66 7.91
CA GLU A 354 -6.41 11.76 8.86
C GLU A 354 -7.18 11.53 10.17
N ALA A 355 -8.46 11.17 10.08
CA ALA A 355 -9.31 10.96 11.25
C ALA A 355 -8.88 9.73 12.07
N MET A 356 -8.61 8.60 11.42
CA MET A 356 -8.14 7.38 12.10
C MET A 356 -6.78 7.58 12.75
N GLY A 357 -5.90 8.40 12.16
CA GLY A 357 -4.62 8.73 12.77
C GLY A 357 -4.78 9.40 14.14
N VAL A 358 -5.67 10.38 14.25
CA VAL A 358 -6.00 11.04 15.53
C VAL A 358 -6.62 10.04 16.50
N LEU A 359 -7.61 9.28 16.05
CA LEU A 359 -8.36 8.36 16.91
C LEU A 359 -7.51 7.18 17.42
N ALA A 360 -6.56 6.68 16.61
CA ALA A 360 -5.59 5.68 17.03
C ALA A 360 -4.63 6.26 18.10
N GLN A 361 -4.13 7.47 17.89
CA GLN A 361 -3.20 8.12 18.82
C GLN A 361 -3.85 8.38 20.19
N GLU A 362 -5.12 8.80 20.24
CA GLU A 362 -5.89 8.94 21.49
C GLU A 362 -5.95 7.65 22.32
N ARG A 363 -5.77 6.49 21.67
CA ARG A 363 -5.76 5.15 22.28
C ARG A 363 -4.36 4.64 22.58
N GLY A 364 -3.33 5.47 22.39
CA GLY A 364 -1.93 5.08 22.55
C GLY A 364 -1.41 4.18 21.43
N ILE A 365 -2.06 4.20 20.25
CA ILE A 365 -1.69 3.40 19.09
C ILE A 365 -1.04 4.33 18.07
N ALA A 366 0.14 3.97 17.59
CA ALA A 366 0.82 4.73 16.55
C ALA A 366 0.06 4.62 15.23
N HIS A 367 0.30 5.53 14.28
CA HIS A 367 -0.41 5.54 12.99
C HIS A 367 0.57 5.61 11.81
N LEU A 368 0.35 4.75 10.81
CA LEU A 368 1.04 4.77 9.53
C LEU A 368 0.03 4.94 8.40
N GLY A 369 0.04 6.13 7.79
CA GLY A 369 -0.71 6.43 6.58
C GLY A 369 -0.12 5.76 5.35
N THR A 370 -0.94 5.17 4.49
CA THR A 370 -0.47 4.55 3.23
C THR A 370 -1.05 5.20 1.98
N TRP A 371 -1.95 6.18 2.13
CA TRP A 371 -2.56 6.87 0.99
C TRP A 371 -1.51 7.53 0.08
N ASN A 372 -0.65 8.40 0.62
CA ASN A 372 0.35 9.11 -0.19
C ASN A 372 1.36 8.15 -0.84
N MET A 373 1.78 7.10 -0.12
CA MET A 373 2.71 6.09 -0.64
C MET A 373 2.16 5.34 -1.86
N SER A 374 0.83 5.23 -1.96
CA SER A 374 0.15 4.42 -2.97
C SER A 374 -0.58 5.23 -4.05
N ILE A 375 -0.73 6.55 -3.96
CA ILE A 375 -1.52 7.31 -4.95
C ILE A 375 -0.98 7.21 -6.39
N GLN A 376 0.33 7.01 -6.56
CA GLN A 376 1.02 6.87 -7.85
C GLN A 376 1.63 5.47 -8.06
N SER A 377 1.03 4.44 -7.47
CA SER A 377 1.44 3.06 -7.72
C SER A 377 0.41 2.28 -8.53
N ASN A 378 0.86 1.26 -9.23
CA ASN A 378 0.02 0.30 -9.91
C ASN A 378 -0.82 -0.51 -8.89
N LYS A 379 -2.08 -0.72 -9.26
CA LYS A 379 -3.08 -1.49 -8.51
C LYS A 379 -3.96 -2.20 -9.52
N TYR A 380 -3.88 -3.52 -9.60
CA TYR A 380 -4.52 -4.30 -10.67
C TYR A 380 -6.05 -4.18 -10.65
N ASP A 381 -6.66 -4.02 -9.47
CA ASP A 381 -8.11 -3.85 -9.26
C ASP A 381 -8.49 -2.48 -8.69
N GLY A 382 -7.52 -1.55 -8.66
CA GLY A 382 -7.70 -0.23 -8.09
C GLY A 382 -7.72 -0.16 -6.56
N VAL A 383 -7.46 -1.26 -5.85
CA VAL A 383 -7.42 -1.30 -4.38
C VAL A 383 -6.11 -1.90 -3.86
N HIS A 384 -5.75 -3.07 -4.36
CA HIS A 384 -4.61 -3.85 -3.89
C HIS A 384 -3.34 -3.50 -4.67
N LEU A 385 -2.26 -3.19 -3.95
CA LEU A 385 -0.95 -2.92 -4.53
C LEU A 385 -0.34 -4.21 -5.08
N ASP A 386 0.51 -4.05 -6.09
CA ASP A 386 1.40 -5.11 -6.54
C ASP A 386 2.49 -5.44 -5.49
N MET A 387 3.33 -6.43 -5.79
CA MET A 387 4.45 -6.84 -4.92
C MET A 387 5.37 -5.67 -4.57
N ARG A 388 5.64 -4.76 -5.51
CA ARG A 388 6.54 -3.62 -5.32
C ARG A 388 6.02 -2.67 -4.25
N GLY A 389 4.74 -2.30 -4.32
CA GLY A 389 4.10 -1.45 -3.32
C GLY A 389 3.99 -2.13 -1.95
N ASN A 390 3.72 -3.43 -1.91
CA ASN A 390 3.58 -4.17 -0.66
C ASN A 390 4.93 -4.38 0.05
N LEU A 391 6.03 -4.57 -0.69
CA LEU A 391 7.39 -4.62 -0.14
C LEU A 391 7.78 -3.29 0.53
N VAL A 392 7.45 -2.15 -0.09
CA VAL A 392 7.64 -0.83 0.53
C VAL A 392 6.84 -0.72 1.83
N LYS A 393 5.58 -1.16 1.82
CA LYS A 393 4.73 -1.15 3.03
C LYS A 393 5.31 -2.00 4.16
N ALA A 394 5.83 -3.19 3.85
CA ALA A 394 6.50 -4.03 4.84
C ALA A 394 7.76 -3.34 5.41
N MET A 395 8.57 -2.69 4.57
CA MET A 395 9.73 -1.92 5.03
C MET A 395 9.35 -0.74 5.93
N MET A 396 8.23 -0.08 5.67
CA MET A 396 7.72 0.98 6.56
C MET A 396 7.42 0.44 7.96
N VAL A 397 6.73 -0.70 8.05
CA VAL A 397 6.42 -1.36 9.33
C VAL A 397 7.70 -1.83 10.03
N LEU A 398 8.66 -2.40 9.29
CA LEU A 398 9.94 -2.83 9.85
C LEU A 398 10.77 -1.67 10.40
N ASN A 399 10.74 -0.51 9.76
CA ASN A 399 11.40 0.69 10.27
C ASN A 399 10.75 1.20 11.57
N TRP A 400 9.42 1.12 11.67
CA TRP A 400 8.71 1.36 12.92
C TRP A 400 9.14 0.40 14.02
N LEU A 401 9.04 -0.91 13.77
CA LEU A 401 9.48 -1.96 14.69
C LEU A 401 10.95 -1.76 15.12
N ASN A 402 11.79 -1.30 14.20
CA ASN A 402 13.19 -1.08 14.47
C ASN A 402 13.45 -0.01 15.54
N LEU A 403 12.65 1.05 15.55
CA LEU A 403 12.80 2.19 16.46
C LEU A 403 12.11 1.96 17.81
N VAL A 404 11.01 1.21 17.85
CA VAL A 404 10.25 0.93 19.09
C VAL A 404 10.75 -0.28 19.86
N GLY A 405 11.49 -1.19 19.22
CA GLY A 405 12.02 -2.41 19.85
C GLY A 405 13.44 -2.27 20.39
N GLN A 406 13.93 -1.08 20.75
CA GLN A 406 15.31 -0.86 21.21
C GLN A 406 15.47 -0.85 22.75
N GLU A 407 14.38 -1.00 23.49
CA GLU A 407 14.39 -0.99 24.97
C GLU A 407 14.82 -2.31 25.62
#